data_AF-A0A351I2Z7-F1
#
_entry.id   AF-A0A351I2Z7-F1
#
_cell.length_a   1.000
_cell.length_b   1.000
_cell.length_c   1.000
_cell.angle_alpha   90.00
_cell.angle_beta   90.00
_cell.angle_gamma   90.00
#
_symmetry.space_group_name_H-M   'P 1'
#
loop_
_entity.id
_entity.type
_entity.pdbx_description
1 polymer ?
#
loop_
_entity_poly.entity_id
_entity_poly.type
_entity_poly.pdbx_seq_one_letter_code
_entity_poly.pdbx_strand_id
1 'polypeptide(L)'
;MQPADPSRPWARPRLPHADRQSQRPSARRAMMKGFGDCTFCGGPVEEGRIEYDYRRRGHLLVISNVPAGVCAQCGEKYFHADVLKRMDAAYHDIFDNRAAPERMLEVPSVTF
;
A
#
# COMPACT_ATOMS: atom_id res chain seq x y z
N MET A 1 34.23 14.18 35.55
CA MET A 1 33.06 14.97 35.07
C MET A 1 33.57 16.38 34.79
N GLN A 2 33.55 16.83 33.53
CA GLN A 2 33.92 18.21 33.15
C GLN A 2 32.63 19.01 32.89
N PRO A 3 32.58 20.31 33.23
CA PRO A 3 31.41 21.16 33.00
C PRO A 3 31.23 21.49 31.50
N ALA A 4 29.99 21.74 31.10
CA ALA A 4 29.61 22.01 29.71
C ALA A 4 30.08 23.40 29.22
N ASP A 5 30.56 23.47 27.98
CA ASP A 5 31.05 24.67 27.29
C ASP A 5 29.87 25.55 26.81
N PRO A 6 29.78 26.84 27.24
CA PRO A 6 28.67 27.73 26.92
C PRO A 6 28.63 28.23 25.46
N SER A 7 29.62 27.89 24.62
CA SER A 7 29.71 28.38 23.23
C SER A 7 28.92 27.54 22.20
N ARG A 8 28.26 26.45 22.61
CA ARG A 8 27.54 25.53 21.70
C ARG A 8 26.05 25.40 22.06
N PRO A 9 25.19 26.35 21.64
CA PRO A 9 23.77 26.38 22.02
C PRO A 9 22.92 25.23 21.44
N TRP A 10 23.48 24.40 20.55
CA TRP A 10 22.81 23.24 19.96
C TRP A 10 23.34 21.89 20.48
N ALA A 11 24.27 21.87 21.44
CA ALA A 11 24.80 20.63 22.00
C ALA A 11 23.70 19.88 22.78
N ARG A 12 23.05 18.91 22.12
CA ARG A 12 22.01 18.10 22.73
C ARG A 12 22.63 17.21 23.81
N PRO A 13 22.10 17.18 25.04
CA PRO A 13 22.58 16.23 26.04
C PRO A 13 22.39 14.80 25.51
N ARG A 14 23.43 13.95 25.66
CA ARG A 14 23.29 12.51 25.42
C ARG A 14 22.35 11.95 26.48
N LEU A 15 21.09 11.79 26.12
CA LEU A 15 20.15 11.01 26.93
C LEU A 15 20.63 9.56 26.93
N PRO A 16 20.62 8.86 28.08
CA PRO A 16 20.88 7.44 28.11
C PRO A 16 19.86 6.74 27.21
N HIS A 17 20.33 5.86 26.32
CA HIS A 17 19.46 5.04 25.49
C HIS A 17 18.60 4.18 26.42
N ALA A 18 17.36 4.59 26.64
CA ALA A 18 16.37 3.75 27.28
C ALA A 18 16.20 2.51 26.38
N ASP A 19 16.54 1.34 26.93
CA ASP A 19 16.31 0.03 26.33
C ASP A 19 14.86 -0.07 25.85
N ARG A 20 14.65 0.17 24.55
CA ARG A 20 13.34 0.01 23.89
C ARG A 20 13.16 -1.44 23.46
N GLN A 21 13.55 -2.37 24.32
CA GLN A 21 13.24 -3.78 24.17
C GLN A 21 11.86 -4.03 24.79
N SER A 22 11.08 -4.89 24.13
CA SER A 22 9.74 -5.29 24.51
C SER A 22 8.62 -4.30 24.15
N GLN A 23 8.24 -4.35 22.87
CA GLN A 23 6.84 -4.44 22.45
C GLN A 23 6.81 -4.71 20.93
N ARG A 24 7.04 -5.98 20.56
CA ARG A 24 6.61 -6.46 19.24
C ARG A 24 5.10 -6.69 19.36
N PRO A 25 4.23 -5.91 18.70
CA PRO A 25 2.83 -6.28 18.65
C PRO A 25 2.74 -7.61 17.93
N SER A 26 1.84 -8.49 18.40
CA SER A 26 1.50 -9.71 17.69
C SER A 26 1.16 -9.36 16.25
N ALA A 27 1.65 -10.15 15.28
CA ALA A 27 1.44 -9.94 13.84
C ALA A 27 -0.04 -9.83 13.42
N ARG A 28 -0.96 -10.14 14.34
CA ARG A 28 -2.41 -10.06 14.17
C ARG A 28 -3.00 -8.66 14.43
N ARG A 29 -2.25 -7.71 15.00
CA ARG A 29 -2.73 -6.34 15.33
C ARG A 29 -2.03 -5.23 14.54
N ALA A 30 -1.41 -5.58 13.41
CA ALA A 30 -0.82 -4.66 12.45
C ALA A 30 -1.75 -4.34 11.25
N MET A 31 -3.05 -4.59 11.41
CA MET A 31 -4.13 -4.10 10.55
C MET A 31 -4.72 -2.87 11.25
N MET A 32 -4.90 -1.68 10.70
CA MET A 32 -4.62 -1.07 9.40
C MET A 32 -4.20 0.37 9.74
N LYS A 33 -3.23 0.95 9.02
CA LYS A 33 -3.18 2.42 8.96
C LYS A 33 -4.21 2.79 7.89
N GLY A 34 -5.33 3.38 8.29
CA GLY A 34 -6.35 3.82 7.36
C GLY A 34 -5.78 4.72 6.26
N PHE A 35 -6.44 4.76 5.11
CA PHE A 35 -5.97 5.50 3.93
C PHE A 35 -6.00 7.02 4.07
N GLY A 36 -6.60 7.54 5.15
CA GLY A 36 -6.79 8.97 5.37
C GLY A 36 -7.84 9.56 4.43
N ASP A 37 -7.77 10.87 4.21
CA ASP A 37 -8.63 11.55 3.25
C ASP A 37 -8.07 11.45 1.83
N CYS A 38 -8.95 11.52 0.85
CA CYS A 38 -8.63 11.43 -0.56
C CYS A 38 -7.69 12.58 -0.96
N THR A 39 -6.50 12.23 -1.42
CA THR A 39 -5.51 13.19 -1.93
C THR A 39 -5.98 13.95 -3.17
N PHE A 40 -7.01 13.46 -3.87
CA PHE A 40 -7.56 14.09 -5.06
C PHE A 40 -8.68 15.10 -4.74
N CYS A 41 -9.66 14.72 -3.91
CA CYS A 41 -10.85 15.55 -3.65
C CYS A 41 -11.06 15.93 -2.17
N GLY A 42 -10.25 15.41 -1.24
CA GLY A 42 -10.40 15.63 0.21
C GLY A 42 -11.52 14.82 0.87
N GLY A 43 -12.25 13.99 0.13
CA GLY A 43 -13.34 13.15 0.65
C GLY A 43 -12.86 11.95 1.48
N PRO A 44 -13.73 11.35 2.29
CA PRO A 44 -13.38 10.18 3.09
C PRO A 44 -13.02 8.97 2.22
N VAL A 45 -11.96 8.25 2.59
CA VAL A 45 -11.56 6.99 1.94
C VAL A 45 -11.95 5.82 2.83
N GLU A 46 -12.75 4.91 2.27
CA GLU A 46 -13.25 3.73 2.96
C GLU A 46 -12.45 2.50 2.57
N GLU A 47 -12.10 1.68 3.54
CA GLU A 47 -11.43 0.41 3.29
C GLU A 47 -12.39 -0.65 2.79
N GLY A 48 -11.97 -1.42 1.80
CA GLY A 48 -12.76 -2.49 1.22
C GLY A 48 -11.95 -3.48 0.39
N ARG A 49 -12.68 -4.38 -0.26
CA ARG A 49 -12.16 -5.34 -1.21
C ARG A 49 -12.86 -5.13 -2.54
N ILE A 50 -12.10 -4.97 -3.61
CA ILE A 50 -12.63 -4.58 -4.92
C ILE A 50 -12.19 -5.56 -6.02
N GLU A 51 -12.94 -5.56 -7.12
CA GLU A 51 -12.44 -6.03 -8.42
C GLU A 51 -11.60 -4.90 -9.05
N TYR A 52 -10.44 -5.25 -9.59
CA TYR A 52 -9.54 -4.27 -10.20
C TYR A 52 -9.06 -4.68 -11.60
N ASP A 53 -9.36 -3.83 -12.57
CA ASP A 53 -8.84 -3.92 -13.95
C ASP A 53 -7.39 -3.42 -14.01
N TYR A 54 -6.43 -4.32 -13.82
CA TYR A 54 -5.00 -4.02 -13.92
C TYR A 54 -4.57 -3.99 -15.40
N ARG A 55 -4.55 -2.79 -15.99
CA ARG A 55 -4.09 -2.55 -17.37
C ARG A 55 -2.62 -2.14 -17.41
N ARG A 56 -1.78 -2.90 -18.13
CA ARG A 56 -0.35 -2.61 -18.28
C ARG A 56 0.16 -3.14 -19.62
N ARG A 57 0.91 -2.31 -20.36
CA ARG A 57 1.56 -2.67 -21.65
C ARG A 57 0.62 -3.36 -22.65
N GLY A 58 -0.64 -2.93 -22.73
CA GLY A 58 -1.64 -3.52 -23.62
C GLY A 58 -2.30 -4.80 -23.10
N HIS A 59 -1.88 -5.33 -21.94
CA HIS A 59 -2.52 -6.46 -21.29
C HIS A 59 -3.60 -5.98 -20.30
N LEU A 60 -4.63 -6.80 -20.13
CA LEU A 60 -5.65 -6.67 -19.09
C LEU A 60 -5.58 -7.88 -18.16
N LEU A 61 -5.33 -7.63 -16.87
CA LEU A 61 -5.47 -8.61 -15.79
C LEU A 61 -6.60 -8.16 -14.87
N VAL A 62 -7.61 -9.00 -14.71
CA VAL A 62 -8.69 -8.75 -13.74
C VAL A 62 -8.31 -9.41 -12.43
N ILE A 63 -8.14 -8.60 -11.39
CA ILE A 63 -7.76 -9.08 -10.05
C ILE A 63 -8.96 -8.92 -9.12
N SER A 64 -9.44 -10.05 -8.62
CA SER A 64 -10.56 -10.08 -7.68
C SER A 64 -10.10 -9.87 -6.25
N ASN A 65 -11.00 -9.37 -5.42
CA ASN A 65 -10.83 -9.31 -3.96
C ASN A 65 -9.57 -8.53 -3.49
N VAL A 66 -9.24 -7.44 -4.17
CA VAL A 66 -8.06 -6.62 -3.89
C VAL A 66 -8.33 -5.70 -2.68
N PRO A 67 -7.54 -5.78 -1.59
CA PRO A 67 -7.64 -4.82 -0.50
C PRO A 67 -7.28 -3.41 -0.96
N ALA A 68 -8.19 -2.46 -0.78
CA ALA A 68 -8.04 -1.10 -1.26
C ALA A 68 -8.79 -0.09 -0.37
N GLY A 69 -8.33 1.15 -0.39
CA GLY A 69 -9.12 2.30 0.05
C GLY A 69 -9.83 2.90 -1.16
N VAL A 70 -11.12 3.16 -1.07
CA VAL A 70 -11.89 3.81 -2.14
C VAL A 70 -12.52 5.08 -1.60
N CYS A 71 -12.28 6.20 -2.27
CA CYS A 71 -12.95 7.44 -1.91
C CYS A 71 -14.46 7.32 -2.16
N ALA A 72 -15.27 7.52 -1.13
CA ALA A 72 -16.73 7.42 -1.22
C ALA A 72 -17.36 8.54 -2.08
N GLN A 73 -16.61 9.60 -2.40
CA GLN A 73 -17.08 10.73 -3.20
C GLN A 73 -16.68 10.62 -4.68
N CYS A 74 -15.40 10.38 -4.98
CA CYS A 74 -14.90 10.41 -6.36
C CYS A 74 -14.47 9.04 -6.91
N GLY A 75 -14.44 7.99 -6.09
CA GLY A 75 -14.08 6.63 -6.51
C GLY A 75 -12.57 6.39 -6.75
N GLU A 76 -11.72 7.35 -6.34
CA GLU A 76 -10.26 7.20 -6.38
C GLU A 76 -9.83 6.01 -5.52
N LYS A 77 -8.85 5.24 -6.01
CA LYS A 77 -8.45 3.97 -5.39
C LYS A 77 -7.03 4.06 -4.87
N TYR A 78 -6.87 3.65 -3.62
CA TYR A 78 -5.61 3.64 -2.91
C TYR A 78 -5.24 2.21 -2.56
N PHE A 79 -3.96 1.88 -2.69
CA PHE A 79 -3.42 0.56 -2.39
C PHE A 79 -2.19 0.71 -1.51
N HIS A 80 -2.06 -0.18 -0.52
CA HIS A 80 -0.82 -0.28 0.21
C HIS A 80 0.30 -0.86 -0.69
N ALA A 81 1.54 -0.54 -0.34
CA ALA A 81 2.70 -0.92 -1.15
C ALA A 81 2.85 -2.44 -1.31
N ASP A 82 2.44 -3.23 -0.32
CA ASP A 82 2.43 -4.70 -0.39
C ASP A 82 1.37 -5.22 -1.37
N VAL A 83 0.19 -4.61 -1.40
CA VAL A 83 -0.87 -4.93 -2.38
C VAL A 83 -0.37 -4.66 -3.79
N LEU A 84 0.21 -3.48 -4.05
CA LEU A 84 0.78 -3.13 -5.36
C LEU A 84 1.87 -4.11 -5.80
N LYS A 85 2.78 -4.50 -4.89
CA LYS A 85 3.81 -5.51 -5.17
C LYS A 85 3.22 -6.86 -5.56
N ARG A 86 2.14 -7.28 -4.91
CA ARG A 86 1.45 -8.54 -5.23
C ARG A 86 0.76 -8.48 -6.59
N MET A 87 0.15 -7.35 -6.95
CA MET A 87 -0.48 -7.16 -8.26
C MET A 87 0.57 -7.20 -9.39
N ASP A 88 1.72 -6.54 -9.19
CA ASP A 88 2.82 -6.56 -10.16
C ASP A 88 3.47 -7.95 -10.29
N ALA A 89 3.66 -8.67 -9.17
CA ALA A 89 4.12 -10.04 -9.19
C ALA A 89 3.16 -10.96 -9.96
N ALA A 90 1.85 -10.88 -9.68
CA ALA A 90 0.84 -11.67 -10.39
C ALA A 90 0.83 -11.38 -11.90
N TYR A 91 0.99 -10.11 -12.30
CA TYR A 91 1.16 -9.75 -13.70
C TYR A 91 2.36 -10.48 -14.31
N HIS A 92 3.52 -10.42 -13.67
CA HIS A 92 4.73 -11.06 -14.19
C HIS A 92 4.61 -12.57 -14.22
N ASP A 93 4.03 -13.19 -13.19
CA ASP A 93 3.88 -14.64 -13.16
C ASP A 93 2.96 -15.15 -14.27
N ILE A 94 1.86 -14.44 -14.56
CA ILE A 94 0.93 -14.83 -15.63
C ILE A 94 1.50 -14.51 -17.02
N PHE A 95 1.96 -13.29 -17.25
CA PHE A 95 2.36 -12.86 -18.60
C PHE A 95 3.79 -13.28 -18.99
N ASP A 96 4.64 -13.66 -18.03
CA ASP A 96 5.92 -14.32 -18.29
C ASP A 96 5.78 -15.86 -18.28
N ASN A 97 4.54 -16.39 -18.27
CA ASN A 97 4.19 -17.81 -18.35
C ASN A 97 4.81 -18.68 -17.23
N ARG A 98 4.89 -18.14 -16.00
CA ARG A 98 5.35 -18.84 -14.79
C ARG A 98 4.19 -19.45 -13.99
N ALA A 99 2.99 -18.92 -14.16
CA ALA A 99 1.76 -19.40 -13.54
C ALA A 99 0.57 -19.23 -14.50
N ALA A 100 -0.40 -20.13 -14.40
CA ALA A 100 -1.68 -19.98 -15.09
C ALA A 100 -2.64 -19.11 -14.24
N PRO A 101 -3.48 -18.27 -14.87
CA PRO A 101 -4.52 -17.55 -14.15
C PRO A 101 -5.60 -18.51 -13.63
N GLU A 102 -6.31 -18.11 -12.57
CA GLU A 102 -7.43 -18.89 -12.00
C GLU A 102 -8.54 -19.13 -13.03
N ARG A 103 -8.76 -18.17 -13.92
CA ARG A 103 -9.67 -18.29 -15.06
C ARG A 103 -9.27 -17.32 -16.17
N MET A 104 -9.62 -17.68 -17.39
CA MET A 104 -9.62 -16.77 -18.53
C MET A 104 -11.00 -16.17 -18.71
N LEU A 105 -11.06 -14.90 -19.08
CA LEU A 105 -12.31 -14.19 -19.39
C LEU A 105 -12.40 -13.97 -20.91
N GLU A 106 -13.56 -14.27 -21.49
CA GLU A 106 -13.89 -13.85 -22.85
C GLU A 106 -14.50 -12.44 -22.80
N VAL A 107 -13.86 -11.49 -23.47
CA VAL A 107 -14.26 -10.08 -23.45
C VAL A 107 -14.54 -9.61 -24.89
N PRO A 108 -15.82 -9.47 -25.29
CA PRO A 108 -16.17 -8.89 -26.57
C PRO A 108 -15.67 -7.45 -26.70
N SER A 109 -15.12 -7.08 -27.85
CA SER A 109 -14.64 -5.72 -28.14
C SER A 109 -15.15 -5.24 -29.50
N VAL A 110 -15.55 -3.96 -29.57
CA VAL A 110 -15.99 -3.29 -30.81
C VAL A 110 -15.19 -2.00 -31.04
N THR A 111 -15.02 -1.62 -32.31
CA THR A 111 -14.39 -0.36 -32.73
C THR A 111 -15.40 0.43 -33.54
N PHE A 112 -15.42 1.76 -33.37
CA PHE A 112 -16.32 2.68 -34.09
C PHE A 112 -15.57 3.44 -35.19
#